data_AF-A0A5U1B1V2-F1
#
_entry.id   AF-A0A5U1B1V2-F1
#
_cell.length_a   1.000
_cell.length_b   1.000
_cell.length_c   1.000
_cell.angle_alpha   90.00
_cell.angle_beta   90.00
_cell.angle_gamma   90.00
#
_symmetry.space_group_name_H-M   'P 1'
#
loop_
_entity.id
_entity.type
_entity.pdbx_description
1 polymer ?
#
loop_
_entity_poly.entity_id
_entity_poly.type
_entity_poly.pdbx_seq_one_letter_code
_entity_poly.pdbx_strand_id
1 'polypeptide(L)'
;VSRCRYLLSFALINIIFSILVGVLLYLSFVILAILFTILLHYLVINLNCQRFRDSGFEYIKFYVWGTLVIYIASFVIMVAEDFACDGFGMPLFLIWYFATFSLLLLAPPDSNSLNK
;
A
#
# COMPACT_ATOMS: atom_id res chain seq x y z
N VAL A 1 5.17 -15.81 2.14
CA VAL A 1 5.40 -14.80 3.17
C VAL A 1 4.52 -15.14 4.36
N SER A 2 5.13 -15.58 5.45
CA SER A 2 4.39 -15.81 6.70
C SER A 2 3.81 -14.49 7.21
N ARG A 3 2.72 -14.53 7.98
CA ARG A 3 2.06 -13.33 8.53
C ARG A 3 3.05 -12.41 9.27
N CYS A 4 3.95 -12.99 10.06
CA CYS A 4 4.99 -12.24 10.78
C CYS A 4 5.97 -11.53 9.82
N ARG A 5 6.44 -12.22 8.77
CA ARG A 5 7.31 -11.58 7.77
C ARG A 5 6.57 -10.48 6.99
N TYR A 6 5.30 -10.68 6.68
CA TYR A 6 4.47 -9.67 6.02
C TYR A 6 4.33 -8.42 6.90
N LEU A 7 3.96 -8.59 8.17
CA LEU A 7 3.86 -7.51 9.15
C LEU A 7 5.19 -6.73 9.28
N LEU A 8 6.30 -7.45 9.47
CA LEU A 8 7.63 -6.84 9.61
C LEU A 8 8.05 -6.10 8.35
N SER A 9 7.90 -6.70 7.17
CA SER A 9 8.23 -6.06 5.90
C SER A 9 7.37 -4.83 5.65
N PHE A 10 6.06 -4.91 5.91
CA PHE A 10 5.15 -3.79 5.76
C PHE A 10 5.53 -2.63 6.68
N ALA A 11 5.76 -2.90 7.97
CA ALA A 11 6.18 -1.89 8.93
C ALA A 11 7.53 -1.27 8.55
N LEU A 12 8.52 -2.09 8.20
CA LEU A 12 9.87 -1.63 7.86
C LEU A 12 9.87 -0.77 6.59
N ILE A 13 9.15 -1.16 5.55
CA ILE A 13 8.99 -0.36 4.33
C ILE A 13 8.36 1.00 4.66
N ASN A 14 7.25 1.01 5.41
CA ASN A 14 6.56 2.26 5.76
C ASN A 14 7.44 3.18 6.61
N ILE A 15 8.13 2.66 7.63
CA ILE A 15 8.99 3.46 8.51
C ILE A 15 10.15 4.07 7.72
N ILE A 16 10.90 3.26 6.96
CA ILE A 16 12.06 3.73 6.20
C ILE A 16 11.64 4.79 5.19
N PHE A 17 10.59 4.54 4.41
CA PHE A 17 10.15 5.48 3.39
C PHE A 17 9.53 6.75 3.98
N SER A 18 8.83 6.67 5.12
CA SER A 18 8.30 7.86 5.79
C SER A 18 9.42 8.77 6.29
N ILE A 19 10.46 8.19 6.91
CA ILE A 19 11.66 8.94 7.32
C ILE A 19 12.35 9.55 6.10
N LEU A 20 12.57 8.75 5.06
CA LEU A 20 13.24 9.19 3.84
C LEU A 20 12.50 10.34 3.15
N VAL A 21 11.19 10.19 2.91
CA VAL A 21 10.36 11.23 2.29
C VAL A 21 10.32 12.48 3.16
N GLY A 22 10.19 12.34 4.49
CA GLY A 22 10.23 13.45 5.42
C GLY A 22 11.54 14.25 5.35
N VAL A 23 12.69 13.55 5.32
CA VAL A 23 14.00 14.18 5.16
C VAL A 23 14.14 14.86 3.80
N LEU A 24 13.68 14.23 2.72
CA LEU A 24 13.74 14.80 1.37
C LEU A 24 12.89 16.07 1.24
N LEU A 25 11.70 16.09 1.85
CA LEU A 25 10.84 17.28 1.90
C LEU A 25 11.49 18.39 2.74
N TYR A 26 12.08 18.06 3.88
CA TYR A 26 12.82 19.03 4.71
C TYR A 26 13.97 19.68 3.94
N LEU A 27 14.67 18.91 3.11
CA LEU A 27 15.76 19.37 2.25
C LEU A 27 15.28 19.97 0.91
N SER A 28 13.96 20.15 0.71
CA SER A 28 13.37 20.71 -0.52
C SER A 28 13.58 19.89 -1.81
N PHE A 29 13.94 18.61 -1.71
CA PHE A 29 14.05 17.70 -2.86
C PHE A 29 12.68 17.13 -3.28
N VAL A 30 11.79 18.00 -3.76
CA VAL A 30 10.37 17.67 -4.02
C VAL A 30 10.19 16.55 -5.05
N ILE A 31 10.90 16.61 -6.19
CA ILE A 31 10.79 15.58 -7.25
C ILE A 31 11.23 14.22 -6.71
N LEU A 32 12.32 14.19 -5.95
CA LEU A 32 12.84 12.95 -5.38
C LEU A 32 11.89 12.38 -4.32
N ALA A 33 11.28 13.24 -3.49
CA ALA A 33 10.25 12.84 -2.55
C ALA A 33 9.05 12.19 -3.26
N ILE A 34 8.58 12.75 -4.38
CA ILE A 34 7.50 12.17 -5.20
C ILE A 34 7.90 10.79 -5.72
N LEU A 35 9.10 10.64 -6.28
CA LEU A 35 9.59 9.36 -6.80
C LEU A 35 9.67 8.29 -5.71
N PHE A 36 10.17 8.64 -4.51
CA PHE A 36 10.21 7.70 -3.38
C PHE A 36 8.82 7.37 -2.84
N THR A 37 7.88 8.32 -2.84
CA THR A 37 6.49 8.03 -2.53
C THR A 37 5.90 7.03 -3.53
N ILE A 38 6.11 7.20 -4.84
CA ILE A 38 5.65 6.22 -5.85
C ILE A 38 6.28 4.83 -5.60
N LEU A 39 7.58 4.80 -5.31
CA LEU A 39 8.30 3.56 -5.00
C LEU A 39 7.76 2.86 -3.75
N LEU A 40 7.42 3.61 -2.69
CA LEU A 40 6.75 3.08 -1.49
C LEU A 40 5.46 2.34 -1.88
N HIS A 41 4.60 2.99 -2.67
CA HIS A 41 3.32 2.41 -3.07
C HIS A 41 3.52 1.15 -3.92
N TYR A 42 4.49 1.17 -4.84
CA TYR A 42 4.86 -0.01 -5.62
C TYR A 42 5.30 -1.19 -4.73
N LEU A 43 6.19 -0.93 -3.76
CA LEU A 43 6.70 -1.97 -2.86
C LEU A 43 5.59 -2.58 -2.00
N VAL A 44 4.68 -1.75 -1.50
CA VAL A 44 3.55 -2.23 -0.70
C VAL A 44 2.58 -3.06 -1.55
N ILE A 45 2.26 -2.60 -2.76
CA ILE A 45 1.42 -3.38 -3.69
C ILE A 45 2.08 -4.72 -4.01
N ASN A 46 3.38 -4.74 -4.30
CA ASN A 46 4.11 -5.97 -4.58
C ASN A 46 4.11 -6.93 -3.38
N LEU A 47 4.37 -6.42 -2.16
CA LEU A 47 4.31 -7.21 -0.93
C LEU A 47 2.90 -7.80 -0.72
N ASN A 48 1.86 -7.00 -0.95
CA ASN A 48 0.46 -7.43 -0.86
C ASN A 48 0.16 -8.54 -1.88
N CYS A 49 0.59 -8.38 -3.13
CA CYS A 49 0.45 -9.40 -4.17
C CYS A 49 1.13 -10.72 -3.80
N GLN A 50 2.33 -10.68 -3.22
CA GLN A 50 3.02 -11.87 -2.71
C GLN A 50 2.20 -12.55 -1.60
N ARG A 51 1.65 -11.77 -0.68
CA ARG A 51 0.81 -12.31 0.41
C ARG A 51 -0.50 -12.91 -0.11
N PHE A 52 -1.15 -12.26 -1.07
CA PHE A 52 -2.34 -12.80 -1.75
C PHE A 52 -2.06 -14.14 -2.41
N ARG A 53 -0.97 -14.24 -3.19
CA ARG A 53 -0.53 -15.49 -3.81
C ARG A 53 -0.34 -16.59 -2.77
N ASP A 54 0.34 -16.28 -1.67
CA ASP A 54 0.65 -17.25 -0.62
C ASP A 54 -0.55 -17.56 0.30
N SER A 55 -1.70 -16.92 0.07
CA SER A 55 -2.98 -17.18 0.73
C SER A 55 -3.98 -17.87 -0.20
N GLY A 56 -3.56 -18.32 -1.40
CA GLY A 56 -4.41 -19.00 -2.36
C GLY A 56 -5.34 -18.09 -3.19
N PHE A 57 -5.11 -16.77 -3.19
CA PHE A 57 -5.95 -15.84 -3.95
C PHE A 57 -5.57 -15.82 -5.44
N GLU A 58 -6.45 -16.34 -6.30
CA GLU A 58 -6.19 -16.45 -7.75
C GLU A 58 -6.26 -15.09 -8.49
N TYR A 59 -7.04 -14.13 -8.00
CA TYR A 59 -7.36 -12.90 -8.74
C TYR A 59 -6.49 -11.69 -8.39
N ILE A 60 -5.17 -11.88 -8.28
CA ILE A 60 -4.22 -10.80 -7.92
C ILE A 60 -4.35 -9.58 -8.84
N LYS A 61 -4.62 -9.80 -10.14
CA LYS A 61 -4.83 -8.72 -11.12
C LYS A 61 -5.98 -7.79 -10.73
N PHE A 62 -7.08 -8.34 -10.18
CA PHE A 62 -8.23 -7.56 -9.77
C PHE A 62 -7.89 -6.63 -8.60
N TYR A 63 -7.08 -7.09 -7.65
CA TYR A 63 -6.57 -6.25 -6.57
C TYR A 63 -5.73 -5.06 -7.09
N VAL A 64 -4.85 -5.30 -8.06
CA VAL A 64 -4.02 -4.24 -8.67
C VAL A 64 -4.90 -3.21 -9.38
N TRP A 65 -5.87 -3.65 -10.19
CA TRP A 65 -6.81 -2.75 -10.86
C TRP A 65 -7.69 -1.98 -9.88
N GLY A 66 -8.22 -2.64 -8.85
CA GLY A 66 -9.01 -1.98 -7.80
C GLY A 66 -8.21 -0.92 -7.06
N THR A 67 -6.95 -1.24 -6.71
CA THR A 67 -6.05 -0.27 -6.06
C THR A 67 -5.79 0.94 -6.96
N LEU A 68 -5.58 0.72 -8.26
CA LEU A 68 -5.39 1.81 -9.22
C LEU A 68 -6.64 2.70 -9.33
N VAL A 69 -7.83 2.11 -9.39
CA VAL A 69 -9.10 2.86 -9.43
C VAL A 69 -9.28 3.72 -8.18
N ILE A 70 -9.02 3.16 -7.00
CA ILE A 70 -9.09 3.92 -5.75
C ILE A 70 -8.08 5.07 -5.73
N TYR A 71 -6.84 4.85 -6.20
CA TYR A 71 -5.82 5.90 -6.22
C TYR A 71 -6.23 7.05 -7.15
N ILE A 72 -6.77 6.74 -8.33
CA ILE A 72 -7.28 7.75 -9.27
C ILE A 72 -8.48 8.49 -8.65
N ALA A 73 -9.43 7.78 -8.06
CA ALA A 73 -10.61 8.38 -7.43
C ALA A 73 -10.22 9.32 -6.28
N SER A 74 -9.32 8.87 -5.39
CA SER A 74 -8.75 9.68 -4.31
C SER A 74 -8.08 10.94 -4.85
N PHE A 75 -7.27 10.82 -5.90
CA PHE A 75 -6.60 11.97 -6.50
C PHE A 75 -7.59 12.97 -7.13
N VAL A 76 -8.59 12.48 -7.87
CA VAL A 76 -9.64 13.34 -8.45
C VAL A 76 -10.41 14.10 -7.36
N ILE A 77 -10.74 13.42 -6.26
CA ILE A 77 -11.40 14.05 -5.10
C ILE A 77 -10.49 15.11 -4.47
N MET A 78 -9.20 14.79 -4.23
CA MET A 78 -8.25 15.77 -3.70
C MET A 78 -8.14 17.03 -4.57
N VAL A 79 -8.13 16.87 -5.90
CA VAL A 79 -8.11 18.00 -6.84
C VAL A 79 -9.43 18.78 -6.79
N ALA A 80 -10.57 18.09 -6.72
CA ALA A 80 -11.89 18.73 -6.62
C ALA A 80 -12.10 19.48 -5.29
N GLU A 81 -11.38 19.07 -4.24
CA GLU A 81 -11.36 19.70 -2.92
C GLU A 81 -10.22 20.73 -2.76
N ASP A 82 -9.57 21.15 -3.85
CA ASP A 82 -8.45 22.11 -3.84
C ASP A 82 -7.32 21.73 -2.85
N PHE A 83 -7.08 20.43 -2.69
CA PHE A 83 -6.12 19.86 -1.75
C PHE A 83 -6.37 20.27 -0.29
N ALA A 84 -7.63 20.49 0.09
CA ALA A 84 -8.00 20.79 1.46
C ALA A 84 -7.58 19.66 2.42
N CYS A 85 -6.99 20.03 3.56
CA CYS A 85 -6.49 19.07 4.56
C CYS A 85 -7.61 18.28 5.25
N ASP A 86 -8.83 18.80 5.26
CA ASP A 86 -10.06 18.17 5.79
C ASP A 86 -10.89 17.46 4.71
N GLY A 87 -10.40 17.46 3.47
CA GLY A 87 -11.00 16.77 2.34
C GLY A 87 -11.00 15.24 2.48
N PHE A 88 -11.87 14.57 1.74
CA PHE A 88 -12.06 13.12 1.79
C PHE A 88 -11.07 12.33 0.93
N GLY A 89 -10.39 12.97 -0.02
CA GLY A 89 -9.53 12.27 -0.98
C GLY A 89 -8.37 11.48 -0.34
N MET A 90 -7.66 12.08 0.63
CA MET A 90 -6.60 11.41 1.40
C MET A 90 -7.12 10.33 2.36
N PRO A 91 -8.19 10.57 3.16
CA PRO A 91 -8.83 9.53 3.95
C PRO A 91 -9.25 8.30 3.13
N LEU A 92 -9.83 8.49 1.93
CA LEU A 92 -10.24 7.38 1.05
C LEU A 92 -9.06 6.47 0.70
N PHE A 93 -7.93 7.07 0.35
CA PHE A 93 -6.69 6.35 0.05
C PHE A 93 -6.21 5.54 1.26
N LEU A 94 -6.17 6.16 2.45
CA LEU A 94 -5.70 5.53 3.67
C LEU A 94 -6.61 4.38 4.11
N ILE A 95 -7.93 4.53 3.96
CA ILE A 95 -8.89 3.46 4.26
C ILE A 95 -8.59 2.23 3.41
N TRP A 96 -8.42 2.39 2.09
CA TRP A 96 -8.10 1.25 1.21
C TRP A 96 -6.76 0.60 1.57
N TYR A 97 -5.75 1.44 1.85
CA TYR A 97 -4.42 1.01 2.22
C TYR A 97 -4.42 0.14 3.49
N PHE A 98 -5.03 0.62 4.58
CA PHE A 98 -5.09 -0.11 5.85
C PHE A 98 -6.07 -1.27 5.82
N ALA A 99 -7.21 -1.16 5.12
CA ALA A 99 -8.14 -2.27 4.98
C ALA A 99 -7.47 -3.46 4.28
N THR A 100 -6.73 -3.21 3.21
CA THR A 100 -5.97 -4.26 2.50
C THR A 100 -4.94 -4.90 3.42
N PHE A 101 -4.17 -4.09 4.15
CA PHE A 101 -3.19 -4.60 5.11
C PHE A 101 -3.82 -5.49 6.18
N SER A 102 -4.91 -5.04 6.82
CA SER A 102 -5.62 -5.79 7.86
C SER A 102 -6.17 -7.11 7.33
N LEU A 103 -6.78 -7.12 6.14
CA LEU A 103 -7.29 -8.33 5.50
C LEU A 103 -6.16 -9.35 5.25
N LEU A 104 -5.02 -8.89 4.72
CA LEU A 104 -3.88 -9.75 4.40
C LEU A 104 -3.12 -10.28 5.63
N LEU A 105 -3.13 -9.51 6.71
CA LEU A 105 -2.58 -9.93 8.00
C LEU A 105 -3.40 -11.09 8.58
N LEU A 106 -4.74 -11.01 8.46
CA LEU A 106 -5.67 -12.03 8.96
C LEU A 106 -5.82 -13.24 8.04
N ALA A 107 -5.54 -13.07 6.74
CA ALA A 107 -5.67 -14.15 5.75
C ALA A 107 -4.90 -15.41 6.20
N PRO A 108 -5.50 -16.61 6.12
CA PRO A 108 -4.80 -17.87 6.35
C PRO A 108 -3.73 -18.11 5.27
N PRO A 109 -2.62 -18.80 5.58
CA PRO A 109 -1.75 -19.35 4.56
C PRO A 109 -2.48 -20.48 3.82
N ASP A 110 -2.16 -20.66 2.54
CA ASP A 110 -2.78 -21.69 1.71
C ASP A 110 -2.53 -23.09 2.31
N SER A 111 -3.59 -23.85 2.62
CA SER A 111 -3.52 -25.11 3.38
C SER A 111 -2.92 -26.28 2.60
N ASN A 112 -2.70 -26.12 1.29
CA ASN A 112 -2.11 -27.14 0.41
C ASN A 112 -0.63 -27.43 0.70
N SER A 113 0.03 -26.67 1.59
CA SER A 113 1.41 -26.96 2.02
C SER A 113 1.53 -27.95 3.17
N LEU A 114 0.42 -28.43 3.75
CA LEU A 114 0.43 -29.46 4.81
C LEU A 114 0.29 -30.90 4.26
N ASN A 115 0.07 -31.05 2.95
CA ASN A 115 -0.10 -32.34 2.26
C ASN A 115 0.96 -32.59 1.16
N LYS A 116 2.14 -31.97 1.25
CA LYS A 116 3.29 -32.28 0.39
C LYS A 116 4.54 -32.55 1.21
#